data_AF-A0A7D5MA87-F1
#
_entry.id   AF-A0A7D5MA87-F1
#
_cell.length_a   1.000
_cell.length_b   1.000
_cell.length_c   1.000
_cell.angle_alpha   90.00
_cell.angle_beta   90.00
_cell.angle_gamma   90.00
#
_symmetry.space_group_name_H-M   'P 1'
#
loop_
_entity.id
_entity.type
_entity.pdbx_description
1 polymer ?
#
loop_
_entity_poly.entity_id
_entity_poly.type
_entity_poly.pdbx_seq_one_letter_code
_entity_poly.pdbx_strand_id
1 'polypeptide(L)'
;MISFVGFIIPQAFSAGENFFYGTATFERLPTTIVPNNPTEFEIKLHYTAGSYALENLSPVIEVSPEGARSKVHFDVKPVSAYQNDIVRIPVIITVDPDIEYEKIFLSISYTGVGFRDVPFKSSWSDSIIFDIKHNIIKEIPLPADVRKTMHETCSHMSDLTKEEKEFWKTLHVRLIGDTPEFKSLEGMRGSLNITSGISATSCPPITRTEGTFISENGMKHKFHLGYNGNNFSYQIDTIFPPQYKEKILSPLKQFRSGVSVDEISCKEDLILITKTSNENPACVKQETMQKLIERGWGSKLEIIPDSKTLTAPLDKKYTVQVNDDTFEIRYSIIGSQLQEIIADYNTRSVVVNVEGLDEGHMVIEIPRKLIDARNGPDGKSGFDVDFFVLVDGSEVDFEETSSIVARTLTIPLKNGSSQIEIIGTVGYPYSQ
;
A
#
# COMPACT_ATOMS: atom_id res chain seq x y z
N MET A 1 53.81 0.16 -41.19
CA MET A 1 54.41 0.63 -39.92
C MET A 1 53.41 1.59 -39.29
N ILE A 2 52.54 1.10 -38.41
CA ILE A 2 51.65 1.94 -37.59
C ILE A 2 51.74 1.37 -36.18
N SER A 3 52.29 2.19 -35.29
CA SER A 3 52.65 1.87 -33.91
C SER A 3 51.41 1.66 -33.04
N PHE A 4 51.41 0.57 -32.27
CA PHE A 4 50.59 0.44 -31.07
C PHE A 4 51.31 1.17 -29.93
N VAL A 5 50.74 2.26 -29.45
CA VAL A 5 51.15 2.86 -28.16
C VAL A 5 50.33 2.16 -27.09
N GLY A 6 50.95 1.16 -26.44
CA GLY A 6 50.39 0.51 -25.26
C GLY A 6 50.39 1.49 -24.09
N PHE A 7 49.20 1.86 -23.61
CA PHE A 7 49.07 2.49 -22.30
C PHE A 7 49.31 1.42 -21.23
N ILE A 8 50.48 1.48 -20.60
CA ILE A 8 50.74 0.79 -19.34
C ILE A 8 49.98 1.57 -18.27
N ILE A 9 48.82 1.07 -17.84
CA ILE A 9 48.15 1.57 -16.65
C ILE A 9 49.04 1.14 -15.47
N PRO A 10 49.53 2.08 -14.64
CA PRO A 10 50.26 1.70 -13.44
C PRO A 10 49.29 0.97 -12.53
N GLN A 11 49.58 -0.29 -12.22
CA GLN A 11 48.96 -0.98 -11.09
C GLN A 11 49.38 -0.23 -9.83
N ALA A 12 48.55 0.73 -9.41
CA ALA A 12 48.50 1.09 -8.02
C ALA A 12 48.18 -0.22 -7.27
N PHE A 13 49.05 -0.63 -6.37
CA PHE A 13 48.78 -1.67 -5.40
C PHE A 13 47.59 -1.20 -4.55
N SER A 14 46.36 -1.42 -5.03
CA SER A 14 45.19 -1.31 -4.18
C SER A 14 45.28 -2.45 -3.18
N ALA A 15 45.30 -2.13 -1.89
CA ALA A 15 44.98 -3.11 -0.86
C ALA A 15 43.74 -3.87 -1.33
N GLY A 16 43.87 -5.20 -1.51
CA GLY A 16 42.78 -6.00 -2.07
C GLY A 16 41.52 -5.78 -1.26
N GLU A 17 40.45 -5.32 -1.90
CA GLU A 17 39.14 -5.26 -1.27
C GLU A 17 38.74 -6.68 -0.88
N ASN A 18 38.43 -6.91 0.40
CA ASN A 18 37.98 -8.21 0.85
C ASN A 18 36.48 -8.30 0.59
N PHE A 19 36.06 -9.35 -0.11
CA PHE A 19 34.66 -9.58 -0.44
C PHE A 19 34.06 -10.67 0.43
N PHE A 20 32.78 -10.50 0.73
CA PHE A 20 31.92 -11.55 1.23
C PHE A 20 30.76 -11.80 0.27
N TYR A 21 30.17 -12.98 0.36
CA TYR A 21 29.18 -13.51 -0.57
C TYR A 21 27.93 -13.93 0.17
N GLY A 22 26.80 -13.81 -0.51
CA GLY A 22 25.49 -14.04 0.06
C GLY A 22 24.40 -13.58 -0.89
N THR A 23 23.20 -13.50 -0.35
CA THR A 23 22.02 -12.95 -1.04
C THR A 23 21.23 -12.12 -0.05
N ALA A 24 20.45 -11.16 -0.55
CA ALA A 24 19.51 -10.43 0.28
C ALA A 24 18.12 -10.44 -0.34
N THR A 25 17.12 -10.48 0.51
CA THR A 25 15.70 -10.29 0.17
C THR A 25 15.14 -9.23 1.09
N PHE A 26 14.13 -8.49 0.62
CA PHE A 26 13.53 -7.41 1.37
C PHE A 26 12.15 -7.81 1.86
N GLU A 27 11.98 -7.87 3.18
CA GLU A 27 10.72 -8.19 3.84
C GLU A 27 10.04 -6.87 4.26
N ARG A 28 8.70 -6.79 4.15
CA ARG A 28 7.89 -5.61 4.53
C ARG A 28 8.24 -4.32 3.75
N LEU A 29 8.60 -4.42 2.47
CA LEU A 29 8.83 -3.22 1.66
C LEU A 29 7.54 -2.39 1.48
N PRO A 30 7.58 -1.08 1.77
CA PRO A 30 6.45 -0.20 1.47
C PRO A 30 6.34 0.02 -0.05
N THR A 31 5.13 -0.06 -0.60
CA THR A 31 4.87 0.26 -2.00
C THR A 31 4.95 1.77 -2.29
N THR A 32 4.79 2.60 -1.24
CA THR A 32 4.82 4.05 -1.35
C THR A 32 5.32 4.68 -0.05
N ILE A 33 6.18 5.68 -0.15
CA ILE A 33 6.68 6.45 0.99
C ILE A 33 5.89 7.76 1.09
N VAL A 34 5.35 8.04 2.27
CA VAL A 34 4.70 9.31 2.58
C VAL A 34 5.72 10.19 3.32
N PRO A 35 6.04 11.41 2.85
CA PRO A 35 6.98 12.27 3.54
C PRO A 35 6.59 12.56 5.00
N ASN A 36 7.58 12.78 5.86
CA ASN A 36 7.46 12.90 7.33
C ASN A 36 6.90 11.67 8.07
N ASN A 37 6.71 10.54 7.41
CA ASN A 37 6.29 9.31 8.04
C ASN A 37 7.43 8.28 8.04
N PRO A 38 8.09 8.03 9.20
CA PRO A 38 9.10 6.98 9.30
C PRO A 38 8.49 5.63 8.93
N THR A 39 9.10 4.95 7.97
CA THR A 39 8.61 3.67 7.46
C THR A 39 9.69 2.61 7.62
N GLU A 40 9.35 1.47 8.20
CA GLU A 40 10.28 0.39 8.49
C GLU A 40 10.16 -0.75 7.47
N PHE A 41 11.29 -1.28 7.03
CA PHE A 41 11.39 -2.55 6.28
C PHE A 41 12.59 -3.36 6.78
N GLU A 42 12.63 -4.65 6.48
CA GLU A 42 13.70 -5.54 6.92
C GLU A 42 14.50 -6.08 5.74
N ILE A 43 15.83 -5.99 5.83
CA ILE A 43 16.72 -6.70 4.90
C ILE A 43 17.06 -8.05 5.50
N LYS A 44 16.57 -9.13 4.89
CA LYS A 44 16.96 -10.49 5.23
C LYS A 44 18.14 -10.90 4.39
N LEU A 45 19.31 -10.96 5.02
CA LEU A 45 20.58 -11.29 4.39
C LEU A 45 20.97 -12.72 4.76
N HIS A 46 21.19 -13.56 3.74
CA HIS A 46 21.76 -14.89 3.89
C HIS A 46 23.25 -14.82 3.53
N TYR A 47 24.09 -14.93 4.56
CA TYR A 47 25.54 -14.80 4.43
C TYR A 47 26.17 -16.17 4.14
N THR A 48 26.82 -16.37 2.98
CA THR A 48 27.26 -17.73 2.57
C THR A 48 28.78 -17.95 2.59
N ALA A 49 29.60 -16.94 2.26
CA ALA A 49 31.06 -17.11 2.21
C ALA A 49 31.86 -15.82 2.45
N GLY A 50 32.98 -15.92 3.17
CA GLY A 50 33.85 -14.78 3.52
C GLY A 50 34.59 -15.03 4.84
N SER A 51 34.73 -14.00 5.68
CA SER A 51 35.21 -14.13 7.06
C SER A 51 34.26 -15.00 7.91
N TYR A 52 34.77 -15.83 8.81
CA TYR A 52 33.95 -16.70 9.66
C TYR A 52 32.83 -15.94 10.40
N ALA A 53 33.13 -14.74 10.89
CA ALA A 53 32.18 -13.80 11.46
C ALA A 53 32.35 -12.42 10.80
N LEU A 54 31.24 -11.70 10.69
CA LEU A 54 31.16 -10.29 10.30
C LEU A 54 30.45 -9.53 11.42
N GLU A 55 31.18 -8.61 12.04
CA GLU A 55 30.67 -7.63 13.00
C GLU A 55 30.31 -6.33 12.29
N ASN A 56 29.42 -5.53 12.88
CA ASN A 56 28.94 -4.27 12.31
C ASN A 56 28.44 -4.41 10.86
N LEU A 57 27.83 -5.55 10.52
CA LEU A 57 27.26 -5.78 9.21
C LEU A 57 26.09 -4.82 9.00
N SER A 58 26.22 -3.94 8.02
CA SER A 58 25.25 -2.88 7.73
C SER A 58 25.16 -2.62 6.23
N PRO A 59 23.97 -2.26 5.71
CA PRO A 59 23.82 -1.78 4.34
C PRO A 59 24.49 -0.40 4.16
N VAL A 60 25.05 -0.23 2.97
CA VAL A 60 25.46 1.05 2.38
C VAL A 60 24.45 1.37 1.29
N ILE A 61 23.63 2.40 1.52
CA ILE A 61 22.48 2.75 0.68
C ILE A 61 22.80 4.01 -0.11
N GLU A 62 22.77 3.91 -1.43
CA GLU A 62 22.91 5.04 -2.34
C GLU A 62 21.55 5.42 -2.92
N VAL A 63 21.14 6.68 -2.75
CA VAL A 63 19.88 7.20 -3.30
C VAL A 63 20.12 7.84 -4.67
N SER A 64 19.21 7.59 -5.61
CA SER A 64 19.13 8.22 -6.93
C SER A 64 17.70 8.73 -7.18
N PRO A 65 17.54 9.92 -7.80
CA PRO A 65 18.58 10.82 -8.31
C PRO A 65 19.39 11.50 -7.19
N GLU A 66 20.61 11.96 -7.50
CA GLU A 66 21.55 12.51 -6.50
C GLU A 66 20.96 13.66 -5.68
N GLY A 67 20.12 14.50 -6.31
CA GLY A 67 19.44 15.61 -5.63
C GLY A 67 18.43 15.18 -4.55
N ALA A 68 18.03 13.91 -4.50
CA ALA A 68 17.17 13.37 -3.44
C ALA A 68 17.95 12.96 -2.19
N ARG A 69 19.28 12.75 -2.28
CA ARG A 69 20.09 12.16 -1.19
C ARG A 69 20.00 12.92 0.13
N SER A 70 20.00 14.25 0.09
CA SER A 70 19.92 15.08 1.30
C SER A 70 18.55 15.08 1.96
N LYS A 71 17.54 14.50 1.30
CA LYS A 71 16.13 14.49 1.68
C LYS A 71 15.61 13.12 2.10
N VAL A 72 16.46 12.10 2.00
CA VAL A 72 16.11 10.71 2.34
C VAL A 72 17.07 10.25 3.43
N HIS A 73 16.52 9.99 4.61
CA HIS A 73 17.25 9.63 5.80
C HIS A 73 17.01 8.16 6.13
N PHE A 74 18.07 7.47 6.51
CA PHE A 74 18.01 6.07 6.93
C PHE A 74 18.51 5.94 8.36
N ASP A 75 17.74 5.26 9.20
CA ASP A 75 18.19 4.75 10.50
C ASP A 75 18.33 3.23 10.38
N VAL A 76 19.54 2.75 10.63
CA VAL A 76 19.92 1.35 10.44
C VAL A 76 20.67 0.88 11.66
N LYS A 77 20.28 -0.29 12.18
CA LYS A 77 20.97 -0.94 13.30
C LYS A 77 21.88 -2.03 12.75
N PRO A 78 23.21 -1.89 12.83
CA PRO A 78 24.13 -2.94 12.40
C PRO A 78 23.91 -4.23 13.20
N VAL A 79 24.21 -5.36 12.56
CA VAL A 79 24.09 -6.69 13.17
C VAL A 79 25.40 -7.46 13.06
N SER A 80 25.51 -8.57 13.79
CA SER A 80 26.60 -9.52 13.63
C SER A 80 26.08 -10.77 12.93
N ALA A 81 26.88 -11.36 12.04
CA ALA A 81 26.52 -12.56 11.29
C ALA A 81 27.70 -13.54 11.23
N TYR A 82 27.43 -14.82 11.43
CA TYR A 82 28.37 -15.90 11.15
C TYR A 82 28.12 -16.49 9.77
N GLN A 83 29.14 -17.13 9.21
CA GLN A 83 29.01 -17.76 7.91
C GLN A 83 27.87 -18.81 7.92
N ASN A 84 27.01 -18.74 6.89
CA ASN A 84 25.74 -19.47 6.70
C ASN A 84 24.55 -18.97 7.54
N ASP A 85 24.70 -17.87 8.29
CA ASP A 85 23.57 -17.28 9.00
C ASP A 85 22.59 -16.57 8.05
N ILE A 86 21.33 -16.56 8.48
CA ILE A 86 20.31 -15.67 7.94
C ILE A 86 20.03 -14.61 9.01
N VAL A 87 20.44 -13.38 8.73
CA VAL A 87 20.26 -12.23 9.64
C VAL A 87 19.26 -11.25 9.06
N ARG A 88 18.58 -10.51 9.95
CA ARG A 88 17.63 -9.45 9.57
C ARG A 88 18.15 -8.11 10.05
N ILE A 89 18.27 -7.17 9.14
CA ILE A 89 18.69 -5.79 9.42
C ILE A 89 17.46 -4.90 9.28
N PRO A 90 16.92 -4.36 10.38
CA PRO A 90 15.82 -3.40 10.31
C PRO A 90 16.34 -2.05 9.76
N VAL A 91 15.59 -1.49 8.81
CA VAL A 91 15.89 -0.20 8.18
C VAL A 91 14.65 0.68 8.28
N ILE A 92 14.83 1.87 8.87
CA ILE A 92 13.80 2.90 8.89
C ILE A 92 14.18 3.96 7.86
N ILE A 93 13.31 4.18 6.88
CA ILE A 93 13.44 5.26 5.91
C ILE A 93 12.51 6.41 6.29
N THR A 94 13.02 7.64 6.26
CA THR A 94 12.23 8.87 6.43
C THR A 94 12.55 9.83 5.29
N VAL A 95 11.52 10.38 4.66
CA VAL A 95 11.65 11.31 3.53
C VAL A 95 11.17 12.69 3.94
N ASP A 96 11.97 13.72 3.66
CA ASP A 96 11.64 15.10 3.95
C ASP A 96 10.45 15.59 3.10
N PRO A 97 9.57 16.45 3.65
CA PRO A 97 8.34 16.88 3.00
C PRO A 97 8.55 17.78 1.78
N ASP A 98 9.73 18.37 1.63
CA ASP A 98 10.10 19.24 0.51
C ASP A 98 10.86 18.48 -0.59
N ILE A 99 10.86 17.14 -0.58
CA ILE A 99 11.40 16.35 -1.69
C ILE A 99 10.63 16.65 -2.98
N GLU A 100 11.33 16.94 -4.07
CA GLU A 100 10.70 17.31 -5.35
C GLU A 100 10.48 16.10 -6.29
N TYR A 101 10.91 14.91 -5.87
CA TYR A 101 10.91 13.70 -6.71
C TYR A 101 9.73 12.80 -6.36
N GLU A 102 8.97 12.37 -7.37
CA GLU A 102 7.86 11.41 -7.24
C GLU A 102 8.33 9.96 -7.06
N LYS A 103 9.60 9.68 -7.37
CA LYS A 103 10.23 8.36 -7.21
C LYS A 103 11.68 8.48 -6.77
N ILE A 104 12.13 7.53 -5.97
CA ILE A 104 13.55 7.34 -5.63
C ILE A 104 13.98 5.90 -5.87
N PHE A 105 15.23 5.74 -6.29
CA PHE A 105 15.89 4.47 -6.52
C PHE A 105 16.98 4.30 -5.47
N LEU A 106 17.01 3.16 -4.80
CA LEU A 106 18.06 2.81 -3.84
C LEU A 106 18.95 1.75 -4.48
N SER A 107 20.27 1.95 -4.42
CA SER A 107 21.27 0.93 -4.70
C SER A 107 21.92 0.54 -3.37
N ILE A 108 21.81 -0.73 -2.99
CA ILE A 108 22.17 -1.24 -1.67
C ILE A 108 23.32 -2.21 -1.83
N SER A 109 24.44 -1.92 -1.17
CA SER A 109 25.52 -2.88 -0.93
C SER A 109 25.69 -3.07 0.57
N TYR A 110 26.58 -3.95 1.01
CA TYR A 110 26.74 -4.25 2.43
C TYR A 110 28.21 -4.22 2.81
N THR A 111 28.48 -3.80 4.04
CA THR A 111 29.83 -3.79 4.61
C THR A 111 29.80 -4.42 5.99
N GLY A 112 30.89 -5.09 6.36
CA GLY A 112 31.07 -5.65 7.69
C GLY A 112 32.56 -5.75 8.03
N VAL A 113 32.84 -6.06 9.29
CA VAL A 113 34.20 -6.15 9.83
C VAL A 113 34.48 -7.59 10.26
N GLY A 114 35.47 -8.20 9.62
CA GLY A 114 35.91 -9.56 9.93
C GLY A 114 36.95 -9.63 11.05
N PHE A 115 37.58 -10.79 11.19
CA PHE A 115 38.63 -11.00 12.20
C PHE A 115 39.79 -9.99 12.07
N ARG A 116 40.27 -9.45 13.20
CA ARG A 116 41.33 -8.41 13.29
C ARG A 116 40.94 -7.09 12.59
N ASP A 117 39.67 -6.70 12.68
CA ASP A 117 39.16 -5.43 12.17
C ASP A 117 39.34 -5.25 10.64
N VAL A 118 39.40 -6.36 9.90
CA VAL A 118 39.55 -6.33 8.44
C VAL A 118 38.21 -5.97 7.81
N PRO A 119 38.12 -4.90 6.99
CA PRO A 119 36.87 -4.52 6.35
C PRO A 119 36.54 -5.46 5.20
N PHE A 120 35.26 -5.80 5.08
CA PHE A 120 34.67 -6.60 4.00
C PHE A 120 33.51 -5.86 3.35
N LYS A 121 33.35 -6.04 2.03
CA LYS A 121 32.23 -5.55 1.25
C LYS A 121 31.49 -6.70 0.57
N SER A 122 30.19 -6.57 0.37
CA SER A 122 29.43 -7.54 -0.42
C SER A 122 29.94 -7.58 -1.86
N SER A 123 30.00 -8.78 -2.42
CA SER A 123 30.27 -9.02 -3.85
C SER A 123 29.08 -8.71 -4.75
N TRP A 124 27.91 -8.43 -4.17
CA TRP A 124 26.68 -8.09 -4.87
C TRP A 124 26.12 -6.76 -4.36
N SER A 125 25.19 -6.21 -5.14
CA SER A 125 24.37 -5.06 -4.79
C SER A 125 22.94 -5.31 -5.27
N ASP A 126 21.99 -4.79 -4.53
CA ASP A 126 20.56 -4.89 -4.80
C ASP A 126 19.97 -3.51 -5.11
N SER A 127 18.79 -3.48 -5.72
CA SER A 127 18.11 -2.21 -6.01
C SER A 127 16.63 -2.22 -5.62
N ILE A 128 16.15 -1.10 -5.09
CA ILE A 128 14.75 -0.89 -4.71
C ILE A 128 14.23 0.39 -5.34
N ILE A 129 12.95 0.42 -5.71
CA ILE A 129 12.26 1.61 -6.19
C ILE A 129 11.15 1.96 -5.21
N PHE A 130 11.08 3.21 -4.78
CA PHE A 130 9.96 3.73 -4.00
C PHE A 130 9.25 4.85 -4.75
N ASP A 131 7.92 4.77 -4.77
CA ASP A 131 7.05 5.90 -5.14
C ASP A 131 6.90 6.82 -3.92
N ILE A 132 6.98 8.13 -4.13
CA ILE A 132 6.76 9.14 -3.09
C ILE A 132 5.38 9.74 -3.30
N LYS A 133 4.53 9.64 -2.27
CA LYS A 133 3.20 10.24 -2.28
C LYS A 133 3.26 11.62 -1.64
N HIS A 134 3.42 12.64 -2.47
CA HIS A 134 3.27 14.03 -2.03
C HIS A 134 1.84 14.26 -1.59
N ASN A 135 1.68 14.67 -0.33
CA ASN A 135 0.47 15.36 0.09
C ASN A 135 0.55 16.78 -0.51
N ILE A 136 -0.09 17.02 -1.65
CA ILE A 136 -0.07 18.32 -2.31
C ILE A 136 -0.62 19.38 -1.33
N ILE A 137 0.25 20.29 -0.87
CA ILE A 137 -0.16 21.45 -0.08
C ILE A 137 -0.53 22.56 -1.06
N LYS A 138 -1.82 22.74 -1.35
CA LYS A 138 -2.31 23.98 -1.97
C LYS A 138 -2.71 24.96 -0.89
N GLU A 139 -2.05 26.12 -0.87
CA GLU A 139 -2.54 27.30 -0.16
C GLU A 139 -3.62 27.96 -1.01
N ILE A 140 -4.85 27.99 -0.49
CA ILE A 140 -5.98 28.64 -1.16
C ILE A 140 -6.26 29.96 -0.42
N PRO A 141 -6.13 31.11 -1.09
CA PRO A 141 -6.57 32.38 -0.51
C PRO A 141 -8.08 32.33 -0.26
N LEU A 142 -8.52 32.79 0.92
CA LEU A 142 -9.95 32.87 1.26
C LEU A 142 -10.73 33.64 0.19
N PRO A 143 -11.95 33.19 -0.17
CA PRO A 143 -12.82 33.89 -1.12
C PRO A 143 -13.00 35.37 -0.75
N ALA A 144 -13.03 36.25 -1.76
CA ALA A 144 -13.14 37.69 -1.55
C ALA A 144 -14.39 38.09 -0.75
N ASP A 145 -15.47 37.33 -0.92
CA ASP A 145 -16.77 37.52 -0.27
C ASP A 145 -16.65 37.32 1.26
N VAL A 146 -15.91 36.30 1.68
CA VAL A 146 -15.62 36.01 3.09
C VAL A 146 -14.79 37.14 3.69
N ARG A 147 -13.76 37.61 2.97
CA ARG A 147 -12.95 38.76 3.40
C ARG A 147 -13.81 40.02 3.57
N LYS A 148 -14.77 40.25 2.67
CA LYS A 148 -15.67 41.40 2.71
C LYS A 148 -16.66 41.35 3.87
N THR A 149 -17.33 40.21 4.08
CA THR A 149 -18.25 40.02 5.22
C THR A 149 -17.53 40.15 6.56
N MET A 150 -16.29 39.66 6.65
CA MET A 150 -15.46 39.80 7.87
C MET A 150 -15.06 41.26 8.14
N HIS A 151 -14.75 42.03 7.08
CA HIS A 151 -14.48 43.47 7.19
C HIS A 151 -15.73 44.28 7.61
N GLU A 152 -16.92 43.91 7.14
CA GLU A 152 -18.17 44.61 7.42
C GLU A 152 -18.73 44.30 8.82
N THR A 153 -18.46 43.11 9.37
CA THR A 153 -18.95 42.68 10.70
C THR A 153 -18.20 43.36 11.86
N CYS A 154 -16.92 43.73 11.65
CA CYS A 154 -16.18 44.61 12.54
C CYS A 154 -16.39 46.06 12.09
N SER A 155 -17.54 46.64 12.45
CA SER A 155 -17.98 47.96 12.01
C SER A 155 -17.06 49.13 12.43
N HIS A 156 -16.01 48.87 13.20
CA HIS A 156 -14.91 49.81 13.44
C HIS A 156 -13.56 49.09 13.38
N MET A 157 -12.90 49.09 12.22
CA MET A 157 -11.49 48.66 12.08
C MET A 157 -10.54 49.44 13.03
N SER A 158 -10.96 50.52 13.68
CA SER A 158 -10.15 51.23 14.69
C SER A 158 -9.89 50.40 15.95
N ASP A 159 -10.77 49.45 16.27
CA ASP A 159 -10.80 48.82 17.60
C ASP A 159 -10.09 47.46 17.64
N LEU A 160 -9.62 46.99 16.48
CA LEU A 160 -8.72 45.86 16.37
C LEU A 160 -7.28 46.29 16.67
N THR A 161 -6.59 45.53 17.50
CA THR A 161 -5.15 45.62 17.71
C THR A 161 -4.39 45.43 16.39
N LYS A 162 -3.13 45.88 16.35
CA LYS A 162 -2.28 45.73 15.16
C LYS A 162 -2.09 44.25 14.80
N GLU A 163 -1.96 43.40 15.82
CA GLU A 163 -1.80 41.94 15.68
C GLU A 163 -3.07 41.28 15.12
N GLU A 164 -4.26 41.66 15.59
CA GLU A 164 -5.52 41.14 15.03
C GLU A 164 -5.70 41.57 13.58
N LYS A 165 -5.39 42.83 13.23
CA LYS A 165 -5.43 43.30 11.84
C LYS A 165 -4.49 42.50 10.95
N GLU A 166 -3.31 42.16 11.45
CA GLU A 166 -2.31 41.41 10.68
C GLU A 166 -2.65 39.92 10.59
N PHE A 167 -3.20 39.33 11.66
CA PHE A 167 -3.74 37.97 11.68
C PHE A 167 -4.81 37.80 10.58
N TRP A 168 -5.77 38.72 10.51
CA TRP A 168 -6.85 38.64 9.52
C TRP A 168 -6.39 38.88 8.09
N LYS A 169 -5.43 39.78 7.85
CA LYS A 169 -4.83 39.99 6.51
C LYS A 169 -4.12 38.75 5.98
N THR A 170 -3.56 37.96 6.87
CA THR A 170 -2.69 36.83 6.54
C THR A 170 -3.36 35.47 6.64
N LEU A 171 -4.67 35.43 6.96
CA LEU A 171 -5.43 34.20 7.08
C LEU A 171 -5.60 33.52 5.71
N HIS A 172 -5.10 32.29 5.60
CA HIS A 172 -5.20 31.43 4.43
C HIS A 172 -5.78 30.06 4.81
N VAL A 173 -6.34 29.37 3.82
CA VAL A 173 -6.75 27.97 3.95
C VAL A 173 -5.63 27.10 3.38
N ARG A 174 -5.11 26.20 4.20
CA ARG A 174 -4.12 25.19 3.84
C ARG A 174 -4.83 23.85 3.71
N LEU A 175 -4.72 23.18 2.57
CA LEU A 175 -5.22 21.81 2.44
C LEU A 175 -4.11 20.81 2.81
N ILE A 176 -4.41 19.86 3.69
CA ILE A 176 -3.63 18.64 3.93
C ILE A 176 -4.49 17.47 3.46
N GLY A 177 -4.26 17.00 2.23
CA GLY A 177 -5.19 16.09 1.57
C GLY A 177 -6.55 16.78 1.36
N ASP A 178 -7.65 16.12 1.77
CA ASP A 178 -9.00 16.69 1.74
C ASP A 178 -9.36 17.50 3.01
N THR A 179 -8.44 17.65 3.96
CA THR A 179 -8.70 18.35 5.23
C THR A 179 -8.19 19.79 5.16
N PRO A 180 -9.05 20.82 5.32
CA PRO A 180 -8.59 22.20 5.41
C PRO A 180 -8.14 22.58 6.83
N GLU A 181 -6.94 23.14 6.93
CA GLU A 181 -6.41 23.88 8.08
C GLU A 181 -6.45 25.38 7.79
N PHE A 182 -6.83 26.21 8.76
CA PHE A 182 -6.75 27.67 8.61
C PHE A 182 -5.50 28.21 9.34
N LYS A 183 -4.68 29.02 8.68
CA LYS A 183 -3.42 29.56 9.23
C LYS A 183 -3.21 31.04 8.90
N SER A 184 -2.51 31.76 9.77
CA SER A 184 -2.03 33.14 9.55
C SER A 184 -0.49 33.16 9.49
N LEU A 185 0.09 33.97 8.59
CA LEU A 185 1.51 33.96 8.21
C LEU A 185 2.49 34.40 9.31
N GLU A 186 2.07 35.06 10.39
CA GLU A 186 2.99 35.48 11.47
C GLU A 186 3.18 34.44 12.59
N GLY A 187 2.82 33.17 12.34
CA GLY A 187 3.37 32.08 13.15
C GLY A 187 2.83 31.99 14.58
N MET A 188 1.58 32.41 14.85
CA MET A 188 0.84 31.84 15.98
C MET A 188 0.54 30.37 15.68
N ARG A 189 1.55 29.51 15.88
CA ARG A 189 1.34 28.07 16.08
C ARG A 189 0.72 27.92 17.46
N GLY A 190 -0.59 27.71 17.51
CA GLY A 190 -1.26 27.33 18.74
C GLY A 190 -2.45 26.45 18.44
N SER A 191 -2.46 25.23 18.97
CA SER A 191 -3.65 24.84 19.73
C SER A 191 -3.89 25.98 20.72
N LEU A 192 -4.92 26.78 20.47
CA LEU A 192 -5.28 27.87 21.37
C LEU A 192 -5.90 27.27 22.63
N ASN A 193 -5.07 26.80 23.56
CA ASN A 193 -5.49 26.55 24.93
C ASN A 193 -5.38 27.87 25.68
N ILE A 194 -6.47 28.63 25.77
CA ILE A 194 -6.56 29.80 26.64
C ILE A 194 -7.50 29.47 27.80
N THR A 195 -6.88 29.23 28.96
CA THR A 195 -7.55 29.09 30.25
C THR A 195 -8.04 30.45 30.78
N SER A 196 -9.32 30.47 31.19
CA SER A 196 -10.02 31.33 32.15
C SER A 196 -9.55 32.78 32.41
N GLY A 197 -10.43 33.76 32.16
CA GLY A 197 -10.55 34.96 33.00
C GLY A 197 -10.81 36.31 32.31
N ILE A 198 -12.06 36.79 32.44
CA ILE A 198 -12.54 38.20 32.47
C ILE A 198 -12.49 39.04 31.15
N SER A 199 -13.51 39.90 31.04
CA SER A 199 -14.11 40.66 29.91
C SER A 199 -13.29 41.76 29.24
N ALA A 200 -13.45 41.97 27.92
CA ALA A 200 -14.34 42.97 27.28
C ALA A 200 -13.83 43.46 25.89
N THR A 201 -14.73 43.44 24.90
CA THR A 201 -14.91 44.35 23.73
C THR A 201 -13.73 44.62 22.77
N SER A 202 -13.84 44.28 21.49
CA SER A 202 -14.30 45.29 20.51
C SER A 202 -14.94 44.83 19.17
N CYS A 203 -15.15 43.54 18.91
CA CYS A 203 -16.05 43.13 17.82
C CYS A 203 -17.21 42.28 18.38
N PRO A 204 -18.45 42.43 17.89
CA PRO A 204 -19.48 41.46 18.20
C PRO A 204 -18.96 40.06 17.81
N PRO A 205 -19.24 39.01 18.60
CA PRO A 205 -18.83 37.66 18.24
C PRO A 205 -19.32 37.38 16.82
N ILE A 206 -18.43 36.95 15.94
CA ILE A 206 -18.82 36.48 14.61
C ILE A 206 -19.61 35.21 14.86
N THR A 207 -20.94 35.33 14.87
CA THR A 207 -21.83 34.23 15.25
C THR A 207 -21.92 33.16 14.17
N ARG A 208 -21.51 33.48 12.93
CA ARG A 208 -21.20 32.54 11.84
C ARG A 208 -20.88 33.33 10.58
N THR A 209 -19.62 33.37 10.13
CA THR A 209 -19.32 33.74 8.75
C THR A 209 -19.25 32.47 7.93
N GLU A 210 -20.03 32.39 6.86
CA GLU A 210 -19.98 31.26 5.94
C GLU A 210 -19.13 31.57 4.70
N GLY A 211 -18.40 30.58 4.22
CA GLY A 211 -17.65 30.64 2.98
C GLY A 211 -17.69 29.30 2.24
N THR A 212 -17.27 29.29 0.99
CA THR A 212 -17.17 28.04 0.22
C THR A 212 -15.83 27.94 -0.49
N PHE A 213 -15.25 26.73 -0.54
CA PHE A 213 -14.07 26.43 -1.34
C PHE A 213 -14.29 25.16 -2.16
N ILE A 214 -13.45 24.96 -3.17
CA ILE A 214 -13.47 23.76 -4.03
C ILE A 214 -12.16 23.02 -3.81
N SER A 215 -12.22 21.75 -3.42
CA SER A 215 -11.08 20.86 -3.26
C SER A 215 -10.51 20.43 -4.62
N GLU A 216 -9.34 19.77 -4.63
CA GLU A 216 -8.71 19.32 -5.88
C GLU A 216 -9.52 18.28 -6.64
N ASN A 217 -10.30 17.46 -5.94
CA ASN A 217 -11.27 16.52 -6.54
C ASN A 217 -12.57 17.20 -7.01
N GLY A 218 -12.67 18.53 -6.92
CA GLY A 218 -13.80 19.31 -7.42
C GLY A 218 -15.01 19.36 -6.48
N MET A 219 -14.91 18.83 -5.26
CA MET A 219 -15.98 18.92 -4.26
C MET A 219 -16.09 20.35 -3.71
N LYS A 220 -17.32 20.84 -3.59
CA LYS A 220 -17.59 22.14 -2.98
C LYS A 220 -17.82 21.96 -1.48
N HIS A 221 -17.00 22.59 -0.67
CA HIS A 221 -17.16 22.59 0.78
C HIS A 221 -17.73 23.94 1.21
N LYS A 222 -18.66 23.93 2.17
CA LYS A 222 -19.07 25.12 2.91
C LYS A 222 -18.43 25.08 4.27
N PHE A 223 -17.87 26.19 4.70
CA PHE A 223 -17.30 26.30 6.04
C PHE A 223 -17.96 27.45 6.78
N HIS A 224 -18.05 27.29 8.09
CA HIS A 224 -18.55 28.26 9.03
C HIS A 224 -17.39 28.64 9.95
N LEU A 225 -17.06 29.92 10.05
CA LEU A 225 -16.09 30.45 11.00
C LEU A 225 -16.82 31.21 12.11
N GLY A 226 -16.37 31.01 13.35
CA GLY A 226 -16.85 31.72 14.52
C GLY A 226 -15.68 32.25 15.35
N TYR A 227 -15.86 33.43 15.93
CA TYR A 227 -14.91 33.99 16.90
C TYR A 227 -15.69 34.69 18.00
N ASN A 228 -15.43 34.29 19.26
CA ASN A 228 -16.16 34.82 20.41
C ASN A 228 -15.34 35.78 21.30
N GLY A 229 -14.20 36.28 20.81
CA GLY A 229 -13.27 37.13 21.56
C GLY A 229 -12.12 36.37 22.23
N ASN A 230 -12.30 35.07 22.53
CA ASN A 230 -11.23 34.25 23.12
C ASN A 230 -10.90 33.00 22.29
N ASN A 231 -11.89 32.42 21.61
CA ASN A 231 -11.74 31.18 20.84
C ASN A 231 -12.19 31.37 19.40
N PHE A 232 -11.40 30.79 18.49
CA PHE A 232 -11.77 30.57 17.10
C PHE A 232 -12.42 29.20 16.96
N SER A 233 -13.54 29.12 16.27
CA SER A 233 -14.21 27.87 15.92
C SER A 233 -14.42 27.79 14.42
N TYR A 234 -14.32 26.58 13.86
CA TYR A 234 -14.73 26.32 12.50
C TYR A 234 -15.53 25.03 12.40
N GLN A 235 -16.50 25.00 11.48
CA GLN A 235 -17.22 23.81 11.07
C GLN A 235 -17.18 23.73 9.55
N ILE A 236 -16.99 22.54 8.99
CA ILE A 236 -17.01 22.33 7.54
C ILE A 236 -18.15 21.37 7.24
N ASP A 237 -19.08 21.85 6.43
CA ASP A 237 -20.15 21.07 5.84
C ASP A 237 -19.77 20.78 4.38
N THR A 238 -19.55 19.51 4.05
CA THR A 238 -19.37 19.10 2.65
C THR A 238 -20.70 19.30 1.92
N ILE A 239 -20.76 20.26 0.99
CA ILE A 239 -21.93 20.46 0.15
C ILE A 239 -21.74 19.64 -1.11
N PHE A 240 -22.34 18.46 -1.15
CA PHE A 240 -22.54 17.77 -2.43
C PHE A 240 -23.38 18.70 -3.33
N PRO A 241 -22.86 19.16 -4.48
CA PRO A 241 -23.72 19.83 -5.46
C PRO A 241 -24.84 18.86 -5.86
N PRO A 242 -26.07 19.32 -6.10
CA PRO A 242 -27.18 18.42 -6.39
C PRO A 242 -26.96 17.50 -7.59
N GLN A 243 -25.98 17.74 -8.47
CA GLN A 243 -25.52 16.79 -9.48
C GLN A 243 -24.06 17.07 -9.89
N TYR A 244 -23.08 16.66 -9.08
CA TYR A 244 -21.71 16.50 -9.60
C TYR A 244 -21.64 15.17 -10.34
N LYS A 245 -21.82 15.19 -11.68
CA LYS A 245 -21.44 14.05 -12.52
C LYS A 245 -19.94 13.88 -12.43
N GLU A 246 -19.52 12.89 -11.65
CA GLU A 246 -18.14 12.44 -11.55
C GLU A 246 -17.53 12.31 -12.95
N LYS A 247 -16.44 13.02 -13.22
CA LYS A 247 -15.80 13.03 -14.54
C LYS A 247 -15.02 11.72 -14.70
N ILE A 248 -15.73 10.64 -15.04
CA ILE A 248 -15.13 9.34 -15.34
C ILE A 248 -14.06 9.54 -16.44
N LEU A 249 -12.83 9.08 -16.19
CA LEU A 249 -11.72 9.18 -17.13
C LEU A 249 -11.88 8.15 -18.26
N SER A 250 -11.17 8.31 -19.38
CA SER A 250 -11.19 7.28 -20.44
C SER A 250 -10.51 5.98 -19.97
N PRO A 251 -10.88 4.80 -20.48
CA PRO A 251 -10.39 3.50 -19.98
C PRO A 251 -8.86 3.40 -19.94
N LEU A 252 -8.19 3.76 -21.04
CA LEU A 252 -6.73 3.75 -21.11
C LEU A 252 -6.06 4.75 -20.16
N LYS A 253 -6.75 5.84 -19.78
CA LYS A 253 -6.23 6.77 -18.77
C LYS A 253 -6.37 6.19 -17.37
N GLN A 254 -7.48 5.53 -17.05
CA GLN A 254 -7.65 4.82 -15.78
C GLN A 254 -6.59 3.73 -15.63
N PHE A 255 -6.40 2.91 -16.66
CA PHE A 255 -5.37 1.87 -16.69
C PHE A 255 -3.95 2.42 -16.47
N ARG A 256 -3.60 3.52 -17.16
CA ARG A 256 -2.30 4.19 -17.00
C ARG A 256 -2.12 4.88 -15.64
N SER A 257 -3.20 5.09 -14.90
CA SER A 257 -3.18 5.60 -13.53
C SER A 257 -3.12 4.48 -12.48
N GLY A 258 -2.93 3.22 -12.90
CA GLY A 258 -2.80 2.06 -12.02
C GLY A 258 -4.12 1.39 -11.62
N VAL A 259 -5.25 1.79 -12.22
CA VAL A 259 -6.53 1.11 -12.02
C VAL A 259 -6.49 -0.25 -12.73
N SER A 260 -6.75 -1.33 -12.00
CA SER A 260 -6.79 -2.67 -12.57
C SER A 260 -7.85 -2.76 -13.66
N VAL A 261 -7.63 -3.58 -14.69
CA VAL A 261 -8.49 -3.63 -15.86
C VAL A 261 -9.94 -3.92 -15.48
N ASP A 262 -10.17 -4.84 -14.54
CA ASP A 262 -11.48 -5.23 -14.00
C ASP A 262 -12.17 -4.14 -13.16
N GLU A 263 -11.41 -3.19 -12.62
CA GLU A 263 -11.91 -2.05 -11.84
C GLU A 263 -12.17 -0.79 -12.70
N ILE A 264 -11.88 -0.85 -14.01
CA ILE A 264 -12.07 0.30 -14.91
C ILE A 264 -13.55 0.61 -15.11
N SER A 265 -13.91 1.83 -14.74
CA SER A 265 -15.28 2.32 -14.84
C SER A 265 -15.57 2.92 -16.21
N CYS A 266 -16.57 2.38 -16.92
CA CYS A 266 -17.05 2.95 -18.17
C CYS A 266 -18.06 4.08 -17.93
N LYS A 267 -18.12 5.05 -18.86
CA LYS A 267 -19.20 6.04 -18.89
C LYS A 267 -20.49 5.40 -19.41
N GLU A 268 -21.62 5.76 -18.81
CA GLU A 268 -23.00 5.62 -19.32
C GLU A 268 -23.20 4.52 -20.39
N ASP A 269 -23.71 3.34 -19.97
CA ASP A 269 -24.12 2.21 -20.82
C ASP A 269 -23.05 1.62 -21.77
N LEU A 270 -21.78 2.01 -21.61
CA LEU A 270 -20.67 1.38 -22.32
C LEU A 270 -20.14 0.17 -21.53
N ILE A 271 -19.77 -0.88 -22.27
CA ILE A 271 -19.28 -2.15 -21.74
C ILE A 271 -17.76 -2.18 -21.90
N LEU A 272 -17.06 -2.58 -20.84
CA LEU A 272 -15.62 -2.76 -20.84
C LEU A 272 -15.23 -4.04 -21.60
N ILE A 273 -14.26 -3.91 -22.51
CA ILE A 273 -13.60 -5.01 -23.22
C ILE A 273 -12.08 -4.78 -23.21
N THR A 274 -11.30 -5.84 -23.33
CA THR A 274 -9.84 -5.80 -23.48
C THR A 274 -9.44 -6.13 -24.90
N LYS A 275 -8.44 -5.43 -25.43
CA LYS A 275 -7.91 -5.72 -26.75
C LYS A 275 -7.01 -6.95 -26.70
N THR A 276 -7.26 -7.97 -27.53
CA THR A 276 -6.53 -9.25 -27.48
C THR A 276 -5.04 -9.10 -27.81
N SER A 277 -4.64 -8.06 -28.55
CA SER A 277 -3.25 -7.87 -28.98
C SER A 277 -2.29 -7.39 -27.89
N ASN A 278 -2.81 -6.68 -26.89
CA ASN A 278 -1.97 -5.95 -25.92
C ASN A 278 -2.69 -5.62 -24.60
N GLU A 279 -3.82 -6.28 -24.33
CA GLU A 279 -4.61 -6.21 -23.10
C GLU A 279 -5.15 -4.82 -22.74
N ASN A 280 -4.98 -3.82 -23.61
CA ASN A 280 -5.45 -2.47 -23.34
C ASN A 280 -7.00 -2.43 -23.24
N PRO A 281 -7.55 -1.71 -22.24
CA PRO A 281 -8.98 -1.61 -22.02
C PRO A 281 -9.65 -0.62 -22.98
N ALA A 282 -10.88 -0.94 -23.39
CA ALA A 282 -11.75 -0.11 -24.18
C ALA A 282 -13.21 -0.24 -23.72
N CYS A 283 -13.92 0.88 -23.60
CA CYS A 283 -15.36 0.90 -23.35
C CYS A 283 -16.08 1.08 -24.68
N VAL A 284 -16.97 0.15 -25.04
CA VAL A 284 -17.70 0.16 -26.31
C VAL A 284 -19.19 -0.11 -26.08
N LYS A 285 -20.05 0.22 -27.06
CA LYS A 285 -21.47 -0.14 -27.00
C LYS A 285 -21.65 -1.66 -27.13
N GLN A 286 -22.76 -2.19 -26.62
CA GLN A 286 -23.09 -3.62 -26.71
C GLN A 286 -23.06 -4.16 -28.16
N GLU A 287 -23.61 -3.42 -29.13
CA GLU A 287 -23.59 -3.79 -30.56
C GLU A 287 -22.18 -3.82 -31.16
N THR A 288 -21.27 -2.96 -30.67
CA THR A 288 -19.89 -2.87 -31.12
C THR A 288 -19.04 -3.95 -30.46
N MET A 289 -19.31 -4.26 -29.19
CA MET A 289 -18.68 -5.36 -28.45
C MET A 289 -18.83 -6.68 -29.21
N GLN A 290 -20.05 -7.05 -29.60
CA GLN A 290 -20.32 -8.29 -30.35
C GLN A 290 -19.48 -8.35 -31.64
N LYS A 291 -19.51 -7.26 -32.43
CA LYS A 291 -18.75 -7.13 -33.68
C LYS A 291 -17.22 -7.23 -33.49
N LEU A 292 -16.68 -6.76 -32.36
CA LEU A 292 -15.24 -6.79 -32.07
C LEU A 292 -14.78 -8.16 -31.55
N ILE A 293 -15.62 -8.84 -30.77
CA ILE A 293 -15.37 -10.21 -30.31
C ILE A 293 -15.40 -11.19 -31.47
N GLU A 294 -16.42 -11.13 -32.33
CA GLU A 294 -16.54 -11.97 -33.54
C GLU A 294 -15.35 -11.81 -34.50
N ARG A 295 -14.70 -10.63 -34.47
CA ARG A 295 -13.53 -10.30 -35.30
C ARG A 295 -12.19 -10.59 -34.60
N GLY A 296 -12.20 -11.14 -33.38
CA GLY A 296 -10.99 -11.45 -32.60
C GLY A 296 -10.18 -10.22 -32.20
N TRP A 297 -10.77 -9.02 -32.20
CA TRP A 297 -10.07 -7.78 -31.86
C TRP A 297 -10.04 -7.54 -30.35
N GLY A 298 -11.10 -7.93 -29.65
CA GLY A 298 -11.18 -7.78 -28.21
C GLY A 298 -11.99 -8.89 -27.55
N SER A 299 -11.72 -9.11 -26.27
CA SER A 299 -12.39 -10.02 -25.36
C SER A 299 -13.19 -9.21 -24.35
N LYS A 300 -14.42 -9.61 -24.02
CA LYS A 300 -15.11 -9.04 -22.87
C LYS A 300 -14.43 -9.55 -21.61
N LEU A 301 -14.23 -8.66 -20.63
CA LEU A 301 -14.11 -9.07 -19.22
C LEU A 301 -15.49 -9.57 -18.81
N GLU A 302 -15.87 -10.74 -19.29
CA GLU A 302 -16.83 -11.53 -18.57
C GLU A 302 -16.00 -12.32 -17.56
N ILE A 303 -16.44 -12.28 -16.31
CA ILE A 303 -16.37 -13.46 -15.45
C ILE A 303 -17.08 -14.54 -16.29
N ILE A 304 -16.37 -15.21 -17.21
CA ILE A 304 -16.90 -16.33 -17.98
C ILE A 304 -16.53 -17.57 -17.20
N PRO A 305 -17.54 -18.25 -16.63
CA PRO A 305 -17.43 -19.65 -16.31
C PRO A 305 -17.08 -20.41 -17.59
N ASP A 306 -15.89 -21.02 -17.57
CA ASP A 306 -15.41 -22.10 -18.43
C ASP A 306 -15.04 -21.84 -19.90
N SER A 307 -13.74 -21.99 -20.14
CA SER A 307 -13.20 -22.86 -21.18
C SER A 307 -11.88 -23.43 -20.63
N LYS A 308 -11.94 -24.24 -19.58
CA LYS A 308 -12.13 -25.69 -19.66
C LYS A 308 -12.62 -26.12 -18.28
N THR A 309 -13.80 -26.72 -18.21
CA THR A 309 -14.46 -27.22 -16.99
C THR A 309 -13.48 -27.72 -15.94
N LEU A 310 -13.17 -26.85 -14.99
CA LEU A 310 -12.62 -27.14 -13.67
C LEU A 310 -13.24 -26.17 -12.64
N THR A 311 -14.49 -25.75 -12.83
CA THR A 311 -15.35 -25.40 -11.70
C THR A 311 -16.44 -26.44 -11.64
N ALA A 312 -16.16 -27.55 -10.97
CA ALA A 312 -17.25 -28.33 -10.47
C ALA A 312 -18.02 -27.42 -9.47
N PRO A 313 -19.35 -27.25 -9.62
CA PRO A 313 -20.12 -26.42 -8.71
C PRO A 313 -19.85 -26.90 -7.29
N LEU A 314 -19.75 -25.99 -6.32
CA LEU A 314 -19.65 -26.30 -4.89
C LEU A 314 -20.92 -27.02 -4.41
N ASP A 315 -21.06 -28.28 -4.82
CA ASP A 315 -22.27 -29.10 -4.75
C ASP A 315 -22.24 -30.05 -3.56
N LYS A 316 -21.05 -30.32 -3.03
CA LYS A 316 -20.83 -31.15 -1.84
C LYS A 316 -20.59 -30.27 -0.62
N LYS A 317 -20.96 -30.81 0.53
CA LYS A 317 -20.79 -30.19 1.84
C LYS A 317 -20.08 -31.17 2.76
N TYR A 318 -19.15 -30.67 3.56
CA TYR A 318 -18.50 -31.40 4.62
C TYR A 318 -18.65 -30.61 5.92
N THR A 319 -18.97 -31.30 7.01
CA THR A 319 -19.10 -30.67 8.32
C THR A 319 -17.86 -30.96 9.15
N VAL A 320 -17.12 -29.90 9.49
CA VAL A 320 -15.97 -29.98 10.39
C VAL A 320 -16.42 -29.59 11.79
N GLN A 321 -16.07 -30.42 12.78
CA GLN A 321 -16.23 -30.06 14.19
C GLN A 321 -14.91 -29.53 14.74
N VAL A 322 -14.95 -28.37 15.38
CA VAL A 322 -13.81 -27.79 16.08
C VAL A 322 -14.28 -27.41 17.47
N ASN A 323 -13.86 -28.18 18.47
CA ASN A 323 -14.41 -28.15 19.82
C ASN A 323 -15.95 -28.37 19.80
N ASP A 324 -16.72 -27.47 20.40
CA ASP A 324 -18.19 -27.54 20.47
C ASP A 324 -18.89 -26.89 19.25
N ASP A 325 -18.13 -26.30 18.33
CA ASP A 325 -18.66 -25.60 17.15
C ASP A 325 -18.57 -26.45 15.88
N THR A 326 -19.51 -26.20 14.98
CA THR A 326 -19.60 -26.87 13.68
C THR A 326 -19.50 -25.88 12.53
N PHE A 327 -18.67 -26.21 11.55
CA PHE A 327 -18.47 -25.43 10.34
C PHE A 327 -18.86 -26.25 9.11
N GLU A 328 -19.62 -25.65 8.20
CA GLU A 328 -19.92 -26.24 6.90
C GLU A 328 -18.89 -25.72 5.89
N ILE A 329 -18.14 -26.64 5.28
CA ILE A 329 -17.24 -26.38 4.15
C ILE A 329 -17.94 -26.89 2.90
N ARG A 330 -18.09 -26.03 1.90
CA ARG A 330 -18.55 -26.45 0.58
C ARG A 330 -17.35 -26.77 -0.29
N TYR A 331 -17.45 -27.81 -1.09
CA TYR A 331 -16.36 -28.19 -1.97
C TYR A 331 -16.88 -28.90 -3.21
N SER A 332 -16.00 -29.00 -4.20
CA SER A 332 -16.10 -29.95 -5.28
C SER A 332 -14.72 -30.46 -5.65
N ILE A 333 -14.63 -31.69 -6.14
CA ILE A 333 -13.36 -32.34 -6.39
C ILE A 333 -13.46 -33.22 -7.63
N ILE A 334 -12.51 -33.05 -8.54
CA ILE A 334 -12.34 -33.82 -9.78
C ILE A 334 -10.94 -34.45 -9.75
N GLY A 335 -10.82 -35.68 -10.25
CA GLY A 335 -9.56 -36.43 -10.27
C GLY A 335 -9.23 -37.14 -8.96
N SER A 336 -9.88 -36.78 -7.85
CA SER A 336 -9.63 -37.37 -6.53
C SER A 336 -10.92 -37.67 -5.77
N GLN A 337 -10.85 -38.58 -4.79
CA GLN A 337 -11.93 -38.83 -3.83
C GLN A 337 -11.59 -38.19 -2.48
N LEU A 338 -12.52 -37.44 -1.89
CA LEU A 338 -12.34 -36.89 -0.54
C LEU A 338 -12.47 -38.02 0.49
N GLN A 339 -11.49 -38.10 1.41
CA GLN A 339 -11.55 -39.01 2.56
C GLN A 339 -12.00 -38.24 3.82
N GLU A 340 -11.34 -37.13 4.13
CA GLU A 340 -11.58 -36.39 5.37
C GLU A 340 -11.16 -34.92 5.24
N ILE A 341 -11.84 -34.02 5.95
CA ILE A 341 -11.38 -32.65 6.19
C ILE A 341 -11.27 -32.42 7.69
N ILE A 342 -10.08 -31.98 8.13
CA ILE A 342 -9.74 -31.68 9.51
C ILE A 342 -9.31 -30.23 9.57
N ALA A 343 -9.83 -29.47 10.53
CA ALA A 343 -9.30 -28.15 10.85
C ALA A 343 -8.48 -28.25 12.13
N ASP A 344 -7.20 -27.88 12.07
CA ASP A 344 -6.32 -27.83 13.23
C ASP A 344 -6.06 -26.38 13.59
N TYR A 345 -6.66 -25.99 14.71
CA TYR A 345 -6.49 -24.71 15.33
C TYR A 345 -5.02 -24.37 15.65
N ASN A 346 -4.24 -25.35 16.14
CA ASN A 346 -2.88 -25.10 16.63
C ASN A 346 -1.93 -24.74 15.49
N THR A 347 -2.15 -25.35 14.32
CA THR A 347 -1.39 -25.08 13.09
C THR A 347 -2.07 -24.06 12.18
N ARG A 348 -3.29 -23.60 12.55
CA ARG A 348 -4.10 -22.62 11.79
C ARG A 348 -4.39 -23.11 10.37
N SER A 349 -4.56 -24.42 10.24
CA SER A 349 -4.65 -25.08 8.95
C SER A 349 -5.96 -25.86 8.80
N VAL A 350 -6.35 -26.06 7.54
CA VAL A 350 -7.33 -27.06 7.13
C VAL A 350 -6.58 -28.11 6.32
N VAL A 351 -6.59 -29.35 6.81
CA VAL A 351 -6.01 -30.52 6.16
C VAL A 351 -7.12 -31.30 5.47
N VAL A 352 -6.96 -31.51 4.17
CA VAL A 352 -7.87 -32.29 3.33
C VAL A 352 -7.15 -33.58 2.92
N ASN A 353 -7.60 -34.71 3.44
CA ASN A 353 -7.12 -36.02 3.03
C ASN A 353 -7.91 -36.50 1.81
N VAL A 354 -7.20 -36.89 0.75
CA VAL A 354 -7.78 -37.30 -0.53
C VAL A 354 -7.13 -38.58 -1.04
N GLU A 355 -7.82 -39.27 -1.95
CA GLU A 355 -7.25 -40.34 -2.75
C GLU A 355 -7.20 -39.87 -4.22
N GLY A 356 -6.02 -39.51 -4.70
CA GLY A 356 -5.79 -39.05 -6.07
C GLY A 356 -5.83 -40.21 -7.07
N LEU A 357 -6.85 -40.23 -7.93
CA LEU A 357 -7.08 -41.28 -8.92
C LEU A 357 -6.64 -40.87 -10.33
N ASP A 358 -6.68 -39.58 -10.64
CA ASP A 358 -6.33 -38.98 -11.92
C ASP A 358 -5.92 -37.50 -11.73
N GLU A 359 -5.46 -36.84 -12.79
CA GLU A 359 -5.26 -35.38 -12.78
C GLU A 359 -6.59 -34.63 -12.62
N GLY A 360 -6.57 -33.56 -11.84
CA GLY A 360 -7.76 -32.77 -11.55
C GLY A 360 -7.48 -31.59 -10.64
N HIS A 361 -8.46 -31.24 -9.82
CA HIS A 361 -8.41 -30.11 -8.90
C HIS A 361 -9.49 -30.24 -7.83
N MET A 362 -9.31 -29.49 -6.75
CA MET A 362 -10.32 -29.26 -5.73
C MET A 362 -10.73 -27.78 -5.74
N VAL A 363 -12.03 -27.51 -5.70
CA VAL A 363 -12.57 -26.19 -5.36
C VAL A 363 -13.11 -26.29 -3.94
N ILE A 364 -12.66 -25.44 -3.02
CA ILE A 364 -13.06 -25.48 -1.61
C ILE A 364 -13.39 -24.07 -1.10
N GLU A 365 -14.58 -23.89 -0.53
CA GLU A 365 -15.03 -22.66 0.12
C GLU A 365 -14.92 -22.80 1.63
N ILE A 366 -13.96 -22.07 2.21
CA ILE A 366 -13.62 -22.09 3.62
C ILE A 366 -14.23 -20.87 4.30
N PRO A 367 -15.07 -21.04 5.34
CA PRO A 367 -15.56 -19.92 6.12
C PRO A 367 -14.41 -19.18 6.79
N ARG A 368 -14.36 -17.85 6.67
CA ARG A 368 -13.33 -17.02 7.33
C ARG A 368 -13.29 -17.16 8.84
N LYS A 369 -14.43 -17.55 9.44
CA LYS A 369 -14.52 -17.80 10.87
C LYS A 369 -13.73 -19.06 11.28
N LEU A 370 -13.54 -20.02 10.38
CA LEU A 370 -12.84 -21.28 10.63
C LEU A 370 -11.31 -21.09 10.56
N ILE A 371 -10.82 -20.60 9.42
CA ILE A 371 -9.45 -20.11 9.23
C ILE A 371 -9.49 -18.87 8.33
N ASP A 372 -8.55 -17.95 8.50
CA ASP A 372 -8.39 -16.76 7.64
C ASP A 372 -6.91 -16.40 7.50
N ALA A 373 -6.59 -15.61 6.49
CA ALA A 373 -5.24 -15.14 6.21
C ALA A 373 -5.26 -13.62 6.03
N ARG A 374 -4.68 -12.88 6.98
CA ARG A 374 -4.64 -11.41 6.98
C ARG A 374 -3.32 -10.86 7.48
N ASN A 375 -2.94 -9.68 6.98
CA ASN A 375 -1.64 -9.06 7.27
C ASN A 375 -1.57 -8.25 8.58
N GLY A 376 -2.64 -8.22 9.38
CA GLY A 376 -2.63 -7.57 10.68
C GLY A 376 -1.66 -8.26 11.65
N PRO A 377 -1.10 -7.53 12.63
CA PRO A 377 -0.17 -8.10 13.62
C PRO A 377 -0.76 -9.25 14.46
N ASP A 378 -2.09 -9.27 14.59
CA ASP A 378 -2.88 -10.31 15.27
C ASP A 378 -3.27 -11.48 14.36
N GLY A 379 -2.87 -11.44 13.08
CA GLY A 379 -3.26 -12.40 12.04
C GLY A 379 -4.75 -12.40 11.71
N LYS A 380 -5.54 -11.42 12.21
CA LYS A 380 -7.02 -11.35 12.11
C LYS A 380 -7.53 -9.99 11.61
N SER A 381 -6.74 -8.95 11.79
CA SER A 381 -7.02 -7.58 11.32
C SER A 381 -6.27 -7.30 10.02
N GLY A 382 -6.52 -6.15 9.40
CA GLY A 382 -5.88 -5.76 8.15
C GLY A 382 -6.54 -6.36 6.91
N PHE A 383 -5.81 -6.29 5.81
CA PHE A 383 -6.24 -6.78 4.51
C PHE A 383 -5.97 -8.27 4.38
N ASP A 384 -6.76 -8.90 3.52
CA ASP A 384 -6.53 -10.27 3.12
C ASP A 384 -5.14 -10.44 2.50
N VAL A 385 -4.50 -11.56 2.86
CA VAL A 385 -3.36 -12.11 2.15
C VAL A 385 -3.70 -13.53 1.74
N ASP A 386 -2.96 -14.10 0.80
CA ASP A 386 -3.23 -15.43 0.30
C ASP A 386 -2.94 -16.49 1.38
N PHE A 387 -3.68 -17.60 1.32
CA PHE A 387 -3.29 -18.77 2.10
C PHE A 387 -1.96 -19.35 1.58
N PHE A 388 -1.27 -20.09 2.44
CA PHE A 388 -0.26 -21.03 1.94
C PHE A 388 -0.92 -22.38 1.68
N VAL A 389 -0.71 -22.96 0.50
CA VAL A 389 -1.29 -24.24 0.10
C VAL A 389 -0.18 -25.22 -0.22
N LEU A 390 -0.18 -26.36 0.47
CA LEU A 390 0.71 -27.48 0.22
C LEU A 390 -0.09 -28.67 -0.33
N VAL A 391 0.43 -29.34 -1.35
CA VAL A 391 -0.05 -30.65 -1.80
C VAL A 391 1.07 -31.65 -1.56
N ASP A 392 0.79 -32.68 -0.75
CA ASP A 392 1.76 -33.68 -0.29
C ASP A 392 3.06 -33.05 0.28
N GLY A 393 2.91 -31.93 1.01
CA GLY A 393 4.02 -31.20 1.65
C GLY A 393 4.82 -30.28 0.74
N SER A 394 4.42 -30.12 -0.53
CA SER A 394 5.06 -29.18 -1.47
C SER A 394 4.12 -28.01 -1.79
N GLU A 395 4.66 -26.79 -1.81
CA GLU A 395 3.90 -25.59 -2.17
C GLU A 395 3.43 -25.63 -3.63
N VAL A 396 2.20 -25.17 -3.87
CA VAL A 396 1.58 -25.17 -5.20
C VAL A 396 0.99 -23.81 -5.54
N ASP A 397 0.99 -23.48 -6.83
CA ASP A 397 0.18 -22.37 -7.36
C ASP A 397 -1.30 -22.76 -7.32
N PHE A 398 -2.16 -21.84 -6.90
CA PHE A 398 -3.60 -22.01 -6.80
C PHE A 398 -4.32 -20.70 -7.11
N GLU A 399 -5.62 -20.77 -7.41
CA GLU A 399 -6.44 -19.58 -7.56
C GLU A 399 -7.23 -19.33 -6.27
N GLU A 400 -7.38 -18.05 -5.89
CA GLU A 400 -8.14 -17.67 -4.72
C GLU A 400 -9.08 -16.51 -5.01
N THR A 401 -10.31 -16.63 -4.51
CA THR A 401 -11.28 -15.53 -4.47
C THR A 401 -11.83 -15.37 -3.07
N SER A 402 -12.28 -14.17 -2.74
CA SER A 402 -12.69 -13.84 -1.39
C SER A 402 -14.02 -13.10 -1.36
N SER A 403 -14.80 -13.38 -0.32
CA SER A 403 -16.00 -12.63 0.04
C SER A 403 -15.85 -12.13 1.47
N ILE A 404 -16.85 -11.40 2.00
CA ILE A 404 -16.83 -10.99 3.41
C ILE A 404 -16.94 -12.16 4.41
N VAL A 405 -17.39 -13.35 3.98
CA VAL A 405 -17.71 -14.48 4.89
C VAL A 405 -16.87 -15.74 4.62
N ALA A 406 -16.30 -15.88 3.44
CA ALA A 406 -15.56 -17.08 3.03
C ALA A 406 -14.43 -16.75 2.04
N ARG A 407 -13.52 -17.71 1.89
CA ARG A 407 -12.43 -17.75 0.91
C ARG A 407 -12.62 -19.01 0.05
N THR A 408 -12.55 -18.87 -1.26
CA THR A 408 -12.72 -20.00 -2.20
C THR A 408 -11.42 -20.22 -2.95
N LEU A 409 -10.87 -21.43 -2.82
CA LEU A 409 -9.60 -21.83 -3.44
C LEU A 409 -9.84 -22.88 -4.52
N THR A 410 -9.11 -22.78 -5.63
CA THR A 410 -9.01 -23.80 -6.68
C THR A 410 -7.59 -24.36 -6.70
N ILE A 411 -7.43 -25.60 -6.24
CA ILE A 411 -6.13 -26.23 -5.97
C ILE A 411 -5.92 -27.40 -6.93
N PRO A 412 -4.86 -27.40 -7.76
CA PRO A 412 -4.60 -28.50 -8.69
C PRO A 412 -4.18 -29.78 -7.97
N LEU A 413 -4.65 -30.94 -8.47
CA LEU A 413 -4.34 -32.27 -7.95
C LEU A 413 -3.81 -33.18 -9.05
N LYS A 414 -2.90 -34.09 -8.68
CA LYS A 414 -2.33 -35.09 -9.58
C LYS A 414 -2.76 -36.49 -9.15
N ASN A 415 -2.59 -37.45 -10.04
CA ASN A 415 -2.71 -38.86 -9.68
C ASN A 415 -1.73 -39.19 -8.53
N GLY A 416 -2.23 -39.88 -7.51
CA GLY A 416 -1.47 -40.22 -6.31
C GLY A 416 -1.41 -39.13 -5.24
N SER A 417 -2.02 -37.95 -5.46
CA SER A 417 -2.14 -36.94 -4.40
C SER A 417 -2.89 -37.49 -3.19
N SER A 418 -2.36 -37.26 -2.00
CA SER A 418 -2.85 -37.85 -0.74
C SER A 418 -3.33 -36.83 0.27
N GLN A 419 -2.78 -35.62 0.24
CA GLN A 419 -3.09 -34.58 1.22
C GLN A 419 -2.96 -33.18 0.62
N ILE A 420 -3.87 -32.30 1.02
CA ILE A 420 -3.80 -30.85 0.82
C ILE A 420 -3.79 -30.20 2.21
N GLU A 421 -2.89 -29.25 2.44
CA GLU A 421 -2.88 -28.44 3.66
C GLU A 421 -2.99 -26.96 3.30
N ILE A 422 -4.03 -26.30 3.83
CA ILE A 422 -4.34 -24.89 3.60
C ILE A 422 -4.09 -24.14 4.90
N ILE A 423 -3.09 -23.26 4.92
CA ILE A 423 -2.54 -22.66 6.14
C ILE A 423 -2.82 -21.15 6.15
N GLY A 424 -3.52 -20.70 7.19
CA GLY A 424 -3.84 -19.29 7.41
C GLY A 424 -2.96 -18.62 8.46
N THR A 425 -3.21 -17.33 8.68
CA THR A 425 -2.61 -16.57 9.78
C THR A 425 -3.35 -16.79 11.10
N VAL A 426 -4.58 -17.31 11.03
CA VAL A 426 -5.43 -17.60 12.18
C VAL A 426 -6.31 -18.83 11.95
N GLY A 427 -6.58 -19.59 13.03
CA GLY A 427 -7.62 -20.62 13.07
C GLY A 427 -8.57 -20.46 14.27
N TYR A 428 -9.74 -21.08 14.17
CA TYR A 428 -10.75 -21.14 15.22
C TYR A 428 -10.45 -22.26 16.23
N PRO A 429 -10.70 -22.09 17.55
CA PRO A 429 -11.12 -20.85 18.19
C PRO A 429 -9.96 -19.88 18.29
N TYR A 430 -10.15 -18.62 17.94
CA TYR A 430 -9.12 -17.60 18.03
C TYR A 430 -8.37 -17.61 19.38
N SER A 431 -7.04 -17.84 19.36
CA SER A 431 -6.20 -17.67 20.55
C SER A 431 -6.46 -16.30 21.15
N GLN A 432 -6.71 -16.27 22.47
CA GLN A 432 -6.72 -15.03 23.24
C GLN A 432 -5.33 -14.40 23.26
#